data_AF-A0A524C7Q0-F1
#
_entry.id   AF-A0A524C7Q0-F1
#
_cell.length_a   1.000
_cell.length_b   1.000
_cell.length_c   1.000
_cell.angle_alpha   90.00
_cell.angle_beta   90.00
_cell.angle_gamma   90.00
#
_symmetry.space_group_name_H-M   'P 1'
#
loop_
_entity.id
_entity.type
_entity.pdbx_description
1 polymer ?
#
loop_
_entity_poly.entity_id
_entity_poly.type
_entity_poly.pdbx_seq_one_letter_code
_entity_poly.pdbx_strand_id
1 'polypeptide(L)'
;MITIQETQNKLVDLINSRLSVRQISTPGVQAPMRMIGEKMLNMFAGQMVADSLLAEQKEDIKDELLENVMSSLALAGLLDIDLEKELMDAIALLEQVTAEGA
;
A
#
# COMPACT_ATOMS: atom_id res chain seq x y z
N MET A 1 13.25 11.79 6.52
CA MET A 1 13.07 11.56 5.08
C MET A 1 12.94 10.07 4.91
N ILE A 2 11.78 9.60 4.47
CA ILE A 2 11.58 8.20 4.12
C ILE A 2 12.11 8.02 2.70
N THR A 3 13.00 7.06 2.50
CA THR A 3 13.48 6.69 1.16
C THR A 3 12.44 5.83 0.43
N ILE A 4 12.50 5.80 -0.91
CA ILE A 4 11.65 4.91 -1.73
C ILE A 4 11.78 3.45 -1.26
N GLN A 5 13.00 3.02 -0.91
CA GLN A 5 13.25 1.66 -0.40
C GLN A 5 12.55 1.39 0.94
N GLU A 6 12.60 2.35 1.86
CA GLU A 6 11.91 2.24 3.15
C GLU A 6 10.38 2.18 2.96
N THR A 7 9.84 2.99 2.04
CA THR A 7 8.43 2.91 1.64
C THR A 7 8.06 1.54 1.09
N GLN A 8 8.87 1.00 0.18
CA GLN A 8 8.63 -0.33 -0.41
C GLN A 8 8.58 -1.40 0.68
N ASN A 9 9.55 -1.40 1.61
CA ASN A 9 9.60 -2.36 2.71
C ASN A 9 8.36 -2.26 3.60
N LYS A 10 7.95 -1.04 3.98
CA LYS A 10 6.75 -0.81 4.80
C LYS A 10 5.47 -1.31 4.12
N LEU A 11 5.30 -1.05 2.83
CA LEU A 11 4.13 -1.50 2.08
C LEU A 11 4.10 -3.04 1.97
N VAL A 12 5.25 -3.67 1.75
CA VAL A 12 5.38 -5.13 1.73
C VAL A 12 5.03 -5.72 3.10
N ASP A 13 5.51 -5.14 4.20
CA ASP A 13 5.19 -5.57 5.56
C ASP A 13 3.68 -5.46 5.85
N LEU A 14 3.04 -4.36 5.43
CA LEU A 14 1.60 -4.17 5.56
C LEU A 14 0.80 -5.21 4.75
N ILE A 15 1.21 -5.50 3.51
CA ILE A 15 0.59 -6.54 2.67
C ILE A 15 0.73 -7.91 3.35
N ASN A 16 1.95 -8.27 3.79
CA ASN A 16 2.23 -9.54 4.44
C ASN A 16 1.45 -9.71 5.75
N SER A 17 1.38 -8.67 6.59
CA SER A 17 0.63 -8.68 7.84
C SER A 17 -0.84 -9.06 7.62
N ARG A 18 -1.46 -8.59 6.53
CA ARG A 18 -2.85 -8.95 6.19
C ARG A 18 -3.03 -10.32 5.62
N LEU A 19 -2.08 -10.80 4.81
CA LEU A 19 -2.11 -12.19 4.36
C LEU A 19 -2.04 -13.16 5.55
N SER A 20 -1.30 -12.81 6.61
CA SER A 20 -1.23 -13.58 7.86
C SER A 20 -2.50 -13.47 8.73
N VAL A 21 -3.14 -12.29 8.81
CA VAL A 21 -4.35 -12.06 9.64
C VAL A 21 -5.61 -12.76 9.11
N ARG A 22 -5.64 -13.20 7.84
CA ARG A 22 -6.77 -13.96 7.26
C ARG A 22 -7.12 -15.27 8.02
N GLN A 23 -6.36 -15.69 9.02
CA GLN A 23 -6.63 -16.90 9.80
C GLN A 23 -7.41 -16.70 11.11
N ILE A 24 -7.61 -15.47 11.62
CA ILE A 24 -8.25 -15.28 12.94
C ILE A 24 -9.28 -14.14 12.87
N SER A 25 -10.52 -14.48 12.55
CA SER A 25 -11.65 -13.54 12.63
C SER A 25 -12.21 -13.54 14.05
N THR A 26 -11.99 -12.46 14.81
CA THR A 26 -12.69 -12.24 16.10
C THR A 26 -13.79 -11.19 15.91
N PRO A 27 -15.05 -11.47 16.23
CA PRO A 27 -16.14 -10.51 16.06
C PRO A 27 -16.13 -9.51 17.23
N GLY A 28 -15.78 -8.26 16.93
CA GLY A 28 -15.82 -7.15 17.88
C GLY A 28 -16.17 -5.85 17.17
N VAL A 29 -16.95 -5.00 17.82
CA VAL A 29 -17.54 -3.74 17.32
C VAL A 29 -16.47 -2.88 16.63
N GLN A 30 -16.44 -2.88 15.30
CA GLN A 30 -15.46 -2.11 14.51
C GLN A 30 -15.93 -0.66 14.37
N ALA A 31 -15.05 0.29 14.73
CA ALA A 31 -15.28 1.70 14.43
C ALA A 31 -15.36 1.92 12.89
N PRO A 32 -16.23 2.82 12.38
CA PRO A 32 -16.43 3.01 10.94
C PRO A 32 -15.14 3.29 10.14
N MET A 33 -14.22 4.07 10.73
CA MET A 33 -12.90 4.37 10.14
C MET A 33 -12.02 3.13 10.00
N ARG A 34 -12.07 2.21 10.97
CA ARG A 34 -11.36 0.93 10.92
C ARG A 34 -11.87 0.06 9.79
N MET A 35 -13.19 -0.04 9.63
CA MET A 35 -13.81 -0.84 8.58
C MET A 35 -13.43 -0.33 7.18
N ILE A 36 -13.33 0.99 7.03
CA ILE A 36 -12.88 1.65 5.80
C ILE A 36 -11.39 1.35 5.53
N GLY A 37 -10.52 1.53 6.53
CA GLY A 37 -9.09 1.24 6.41
C GLY A 37 -8.81 -0.24 6.12
N GLU A 38 -9.52 -1.16 6.78
CA GLU A 38 -9.39 -2.60 6.55
C GLU A 38 -9.84 -2.96 5.14
N LYS A 39 -10.94 -2.36 4.65
CA LYS A 39 -11.41 -2.57 3.29
C LYS A 39 -10.40 -2.06 2.25
N MET A 40 -9.83 -0.87 2.46
CA MET A 40 -8.80 -0.31 1.58
C MET A 40 -7.55 -1.19 1.55
N LEU A 41 -7.04 -1.58 2.72
CA LEU A 41 -5.85 -2.41 2.81
C LEU A 41 -6.09 -3.83 2.23
N ASN A 42 -7.27 -4.40 2.43
CA ASN A 42 -7.63 -5.70 1.84
C ASN A 42 -7.72 -5.66 0.32
N MET A 43 -8.29 -4.59 -0.22
CA MET A 43 -8.37 -4.36 -1.67
C MET A 43 -6.97 -4.17 -2.24
N PHE A 44 -6.18 -3.31 -1.62
CA PHE A 44 -4.81 -3.02 -2.02
C PHE A 44 -3.93 -4.27 -1.99
N ALA A 45 -3.92 -5.01 -0.88
CA ALA A 45 -3.12 -6.24 -0.76
C ALA A 45 -3.56 -7.32 -1.76
N GLY A 46 -4.87 -7.48 -1.99
CA GLY A 46 -5.38 -8.43 -2.97
C GLY A 46 -4.97 -8.07 -4.40
N GLN A 47 -5.04 -6.79 -4.75
CA GLN A 47 -4.62 -6.30 -6.05
C GLN A 47 -3.11 -6.46 -6.26
N MET A 48 -2.28 -6.08 -5.28
CA MET A 48 -0.82 -6.19 -5.40
C MET A 48 -0.31 -7.63 -5.58
N VAL A 49 -0.96 -8.61 -4.95
CA VAL A 49 -0.62 -10.03 -5.15
C VAL A 49 -0.98 -10.51 -6.55
N ALA A 50 -2.12 -10.08 -7.10
CA ALA A 50 -2.50 -10.42 -8.46
C ALA A 50 -1.55 -9.76 -9.48
N ASP A 51 -1.25 -8.47 -9.26
CA ASP A 51 -0.35 -7.70 -10.12
C ASP A 51 1.08 -8.24 -10.06
N SER A 52 1.58 -8.70 -8.91
CA SER A 52 2.92 -9.28 -8.80
C SER A 52 3.07 -10.58 -9.61
N LEU A 53 2.04 -11.45 -9.60
CA LEU A 53 2.05 -12.70 -10.38
C LEU A 53 2.03 -12.45 -11.90
N LEU A 54 1.35 -11.38 -12.32
CA LEU A 54 1.33 -10.95 -13.72
C LEU A 54 2.65 -10.27 -14.11
N ALA A 55 3.22 -9.49 -13.21
CA ALA A 55 4.47 -8.79 -13.37
C ALA A 55 5.68 -9.72 -13.53
N GLU A 56 5.73 -10.85 -12.79
CA GLU A 56 6.78 -11.87 -12.93
C GLU A 56 6.86 -12.49 -14.34
N GLN A 57 5.77 -12.42 -15.11
CA GLN A 57 5.71 -12.97 -16.47
C GLN A 57 6.13 -11.96 -17.54
N LYS A 58 6.39 -10.70 -17.17
CA LYS A 58 6.79 -9.64 -18.08
C LYS A 58 8.31 -9.44 -18.06
N GLU A 59 8.94 -9.45 -19.23
CA GLU A 59 10.39 -9.24 -19.36
C GLU A 59 10.80 -7.77 -19.11
N ASP A 60 9.87 -6.82 -19.27
CA ASP A 60 10.07 -5.37 -19.24
C ASP A 60 9.48 -4.69 -18.00
N ILE A 61 9.06 -5.45 -16.98
CA ILE A 61 8.39 -4.91 -15.79
C ILE A 61 9.16 -3.78 -15.10
N LYS A 62 10.49 -3.87 -15.08
CA LYS A 62 11.34 -2.85 -14.46
C LYS A 62 11.17 -1.50 -15.16
N ASP A 63 11.12 -1.49 -16.49
CA ASP A 63 11.04 -0.27 -17.29
C ASP A 63 9.62 0.31 -17.18
N GLU A 64 8.59 -0.54 -17.20
CA GLU A 64 7.20 -0.11 -16.93
C GLU A 64 7.05 0.54 -15.54
N LEU A 65 7.61 -0.07 -14.49
CA LEU A 65 7.57 0.48 -13.14
C LEU A 65 8.28 1.83 -13.05
N LEU A 66 9.43 1.97 -13.71
CA LEU A 66 10.18 3.21 -13.75
C LEU A 66 9.40 4.31 -14.49
N GLU A 67 8.81 3.99 -15.64
CA GLU A 67 7.98 4.94 -16.41
C GLU A 67 6.79 5.43 -15.59
N ASN A 68 6.11 4.53 -14.87
CA ASN A 68 4.99 4.87 -14.01
C ASN A 68 5.40 5.78 -12.85
N VAL A 69 6.55 5.50 -12.20
CA VAL A 69 7.08 6.35 -11.12
C VAL A 69 7.44 7.73 -11.66
N MET A 70 8.15 7.80 -12.78
CA MET A 70 8.54 9.08 -13.39
C MET A 70 7.31 9.91 -13.79
N SER A 71 6.33 9.29 -14.43
CA SER A 71 5.09 9.95 -14.86
C SER A 71 4.28 10.48 -13.68
N SER A 72 4.15 9.69 -12.62
CA SER A 72 3.42 10.08 -11.40
C SER A 72 4.10 11.24 -10.66
N LEU A 73 5.43 11.19 -10.52
CA LEU A 73 6.22 12.27 -9.91
C LEU A 73 6.13 13.56 -10.73
N ALA A 74 6.24 13.47 -12.06
CA ALA A 74 6.12 14.62 -12.94
C ALA A 74 4.73 15.26 -12.86
N LEU A 75 3.67 14.44 -12.87
CA LEU A 75 2.30 14.92 -12.75
C LEU A 75 2.05 15.62 -11.41
N ALA A 76 2.54 15.05 -10.30
CA ALA A 76 2.42 15.68 -9.00
C ALA A 76 3.13 17.05 -8.94
N GLY A 77 4.33 17.14 -9.54
CA GLY A 77 5.04 18.41 -9.66
C GLY A 77 4.28 19.45 -10.48
N LEU A 78 3.57 19.04 -11.54
CA LEU A 78 2.72 19.93 -12.34
C LEU A 78 1.48 20.42 -11.58
N LEU A 79 0.98 19.62 -10.64
CA LEU A 79 -0.23 19.91 -9.86
C LEU A 79 0.07 20.52 -8.48
N ASP A 80 1.35 20.77 -8.17
CA ASP A 80 1.81 21.25 -6.85
C ASP A 80 1.36 20.34 -5.69
N ILE A 81 1.40 19.02 -5.93
CA ILE A 81 1.04 18.00 -4.94
C ILE A 81 2.30 17.54 -4.21
N ASP A 82 2.28 17.65 -2.89
CA ASP A 82 3.31 17.09 -2.02
C ASP A 82 3.12 15.57 -1.85
N LEU A 83 3.62 14.81 -2.82
CA LEU A 83 3.54 13.35 -2.79
C LEU A 83 4.25 12.72 -1.59
N GLU A 84 5.29 13.36 -1.05
CA GLU A 84 5.98 12.82 0.13
C GLU A 84 5.04 12.84 1.35
N LYS A 85 4.34 13.97 1.55
CA LYS A 85 3.35 14.10 2.61
C LYS A 85 2.17 13.16 2.41
N GLU A 86 1.56 13.15 1.22
CA GLU A 86 0.39 12.30 0.93
C GLU A 86 0.72 10.80 1.11
N LEU A 87 1.92 10.39 0.71
CA LEU A 87 2.39 9.02 0.91
C LEU A 87 2.57 8.69 2.40
N MET A 88 3.14 9.61 3.19
CA MET A 88 3.28 9.42 4.64
C MET A 88 1.91 9.30 5.33
N ASP A 89 0.96 10.16 4.97
CA ASP A 89 -0.39 10.14 5.54
C ASP A 89 -1.12 8.83 5.19
N ALA A 90 -0.97 8.35 3.95
CA ALA A 90 -1.53 7.07 3.53
C ALA A 90 -0.91 5.88 4.29
N ILE A 91 0.42 5.83 4.42
CA ILE A 91 1.10 4.77 5.16
C ILE A 91 0.69 4.77 6.64
N ALA A 92 0.62 5.95 7.28
CA ALA A 92 0.23 6.08 8.67
C ALA A 92 -1.20 5.56 8.91
N LEU A 93 -2.13 5.86 7.99
CA LEU A 93 -3.49 5.32 8.04
C LEU A 93 -3.51 3.79 7.96
N LEU A 94 -2.71 3.20 7.05
CA LEU A 94 -2.62 1.75 6.92
C LEU A 94 -1.98 1.10 8.16
N GLU A 95 -0.91 1.69 8.69
CA GLU A 95 -0.23 1.25 9.91
C GLU A 95 -1.17 1.27 11.12
N GLN A 96 -1.93 2.36 11.31
CA GLN A 96 -2.90 2.48 12.40
C GLN A 96 -3.93 1.34 12.37
N VAL A 97 -4.45 1.04 11.17
CA VAL A 97 -5.47 0.01 10.99
C VAL A 97 -4.91 -1.40 11.19
N THR A 98 -3.60 -1.60 10.98
CA THR A 98 -2.93 -2.87 11.32
C THR A 98 -2.58 -3.01 12.81
N ALA A 99 -2.13 -1.93 13.46
CA ALA A 99 -1.73 -1.95 14.88
C ALA A 99 -2.92 -2.13 15.84
N GLU A 100 -4.08 -1.58 15.52
CA GLU A 100 -5.31 -1.75 16.33
C GLU A 100 -5.94 -3.15 16.18
N GLY A 101 -5.42 -4.00 15.27
CA GLY A 101 -5.92 -5.35 15.00
C GLY A 101 -5.07 -6.50 15.55
N ALA A 102 -3.89 -6.21 16.11
CA ALA A 102 -3.02 -7.14 16.83
C ALA A 102 -3.32 -7.12 18.33
#